data_AF-A0A142NNV2-F1
#
_entry.id   AF-A0A142NNV2-F1
#
_cell.length_a   1.000
_cell.length_b   1.000
_cell.length_c   1.000
_cell.angle_alpha   90.00
_cell.angle_beta   90.00
_cell.angle_gamma   90.00
#
_symmetry.space_group_name_H-M   'P 1'
#
loop_
_entity.id
_entity.type
_entity.pdbx_description
1 polymer ?
#
loop_
_entity_poly.entity_id
_entity_poly.type
_entity_poly.pdbx_seq_one_letter_code
_entity_poly.pdbx_strand_id
1 'polypeptide(L)'
;MTDNVYTSDVTVDQATTAQLAESIRLREERIAENIDELVGRIHPKVLATRAVNKAKSEVVEEDGSPKPEIIALGAGAVLGVAALIVGLSGRKRG
;
A
#
# COMPACT_ATOMS: atom_id res chain seq x y z
N MET A 1 16.64 -12.00 -25.53
CA MET A 1 16.23 -10.59 -25.71
C MET A 1 14.73 -10.54 -25.49
N THR A 2 14.26 -9.85 -24.46
CA THR A 2 12.82 -9.67 -24.20
C THR A 2 12.28 -8.71 -25.24
N ASP A 3 11.55 -9.22 -26.24
CA ASP A 3 11.02 -8.44 -27.35
C ASP A 3 9.88 -7.53 -26.85
N ASN A 4 10.21 -6.28 -26.52
CA ASN A 4 9.27 -5.31 -25.95
C ASN A 4 9.58 -3.89 -26.44
N VAL A 5 8.53 -3.06 -26.46
CA VAL A 5 8.50 -1.70 -27.04
C VAL A 5 9.59 -0.75 -26.50
N TYR A 6 10.13 -0.97 -25.29
CA TYR A 6 11.13 -0.09 -24.69
C TYR A 6 12.57 -0.44 -25.04
N THR A 7 12.84 -1.69 -25.45
CA THR A 7 14.19 -2.16 -25.78
C THR A 7 14.38 -2.44 -27.26
N SER A 8 13.30 -2.37 -28.04
CA SER A 8 13.29 -2.52 -29.51
C SER A 8 13.00 -1.16 -30.17
N ASP A 9 13.48 -0.94 -31.40
CA ASP A 9 13.17 0.27 -32.21
C ASP A 9 11.67 0.39 -32.63
N VAL A 10 10.79 -0.47 -32.11
CA VAL A 10 9.36 -0.49 -32.38
C VAL A 10 8.64 0.52 -31.48
N THR A 11 7.89 1.45 -32.09
CA THR A 11 7.07 2.42 -31.36
C THR A 11 5.75 1.79 -30.89
N VAL A 12 5.10 2.41 -29.89
CA VAL A 12 3.82 1.91 -29.33
C VAL A 12 2.75 1.73 -30.41
N ASP A 13 2.71 2.62 -31.41
CA ASP A 13 1.73 2.60 -32.49
C ASP A 13 1.91 1.42 -33.46
N GLN A 14 3.10 0.78 -33.45
CA GLN A 14 3.45 -0.34 -34.33
C GLN A 14 3.67 -1.65 -33.55
N ALA A 15 3.57 -1.59 -32.22
CA ALA A 15 3.80 -2.73 -31.35
C ALA A 15 2.67 -3.75 -31.45
N THR A 16 3.04 -5.03 -31.48
CA THR A 16 2.07 -6.12 -31.35
C THR A 16 1.52 -6.19 -29.93
N THR A 17 0.32 -6.76 -29.75
CA THR A 17 -0.28 -6.97 -28.43
C THR A 17 0.64 -7.76 -27.49
N ALA A 18 1.40 -8.73 -28.01
CA ALA A 18 2.35 -9.51 -27.23
C ALA A 18 3.50 -8.65 -26.68
N GLN A 19 4.08 -7.77 -27.51
CA GLN A 19 5.13 -6.84 -27.09
C GLN A 19 4.64 -5.82 -26.07
N LEU A 20 3.39 -5.36 -26.20
CA LEU A 20 2.77 -4.47 -25.22
C LEU A 20 2.56 -5.18 -23.88
N ALA A 21 2.01 -6.39 -23.88
CA ALA A 21 1.81 -7.18 -22.67
C ALA A 21 3.14 -7.45 -21.95
N GLU A 22 4.20 -7.80 -22.69
CA GLU A 22 5.53 -8.00 -22.11
C GLU A 22 6.11 -6.70 -21.54
N SER A 23 5.90 -5.56 -22.22
CA SER A 23 6.34 -4.26 -21.70
C SER A 23 5.63 -3.88 -20.39
N ILE A 24 4.34 -4.21 -20.25
CA ILE A 24 3.58 -4.00 -19.01
C ILE A 24 4.15 -4.89 -17.90
N ARG A 25 4.35 -6.19 -18.19
CA ARG A 25 4.91 -7.14 -17.22
C ARG A 25 6.27 -6.68 -16.68
N LEU A 26 7.17 -6.25 -17.55
CA LEU A 26 8.49 -5.75 -17.16
C LEU A 26 8.43 -4.46 -16.34
N ARG A 27 7.44 -3.61 -16.60
CA ARG A 27 7.20 -2.39 -15.81
C ARG A 27 6.66 -2.71 -14.43
N GLU A 28 5.71 -3.64 -14.32
CA GLU A 28 5.20 -4.11 -13.04
C GLU A 28 6.32 -4.70 -12.18
N GLU A 29 7.18 -5.52 -12.78
CA GLU A 29 8.36 -6.10 -12.12
C GLU A 29 9.30 -5.01 -11.60
N ARG A 30 9.66 -4.03 -12.44
CA ARG A 30 10.49 -2.89 -12.02
C ARG A 30 9.83 -2.03 -10.94
N ILE A 31 8.50 -1.85 -11.00
CA ILE A 31 7.77 -1.10 -9.97
C ILE A 31 7.80 -1.86 -8.65
N ALA A 32 7.59 -3.17 -8.66
CA ALA A 32 7.68 -4.01 -7.47
C ALA A 32 9.08 -3.94 -6.84
N GLU A 33 10.14 -4.08 -7.65
CA GLU A 33 11.53 -3.95 -7.19
C GLU A 33 11.79 -2.57 -6.55
N ASN A 34 11.36 -1.49 -7.21
CA ASN A 34 11.52 -0.14 -6.69
C ASN A 34 10.73 0.08 -5.40
N ILE A 35 9.53 -0.51 -5.28
CA ILE A 35 8.73 -0.48 -4.05
C ILE A 35 9.46 -1.23 -2.94
N ASP A 36 9.97 -2.42 -3.19
CA ASP A 36 10.71 -3.21 -2.20
C ASP A 36 11.98 -2.48 -1.73
N GLU A 37 12.71 -1.86 -2.66
CA GLU A 37 13.87 -1.02 -2.32
C GLU A 37 13.45 0.18 -1.46
N LEU A 38 12.38 0.88 -1.86
CA LEU A 38 11.86 2.01 -1.10
C LEU A 38 11.40 1.59 0.29
N VAL A 39 10.71 0.45 0.40
CA VAL A 39 10.25 -0.15 1.66
C VAL A 39 11.43 -0.56 2.55
N GLY A 40 12.51 -1.06 1.98
CA GLY A 40 13.74 -1.36 2.71
C GLY A 40 14.48 -0.11 3.19
N ARG A 41 14.41 0.98 2.40
CA ARG A 41 15.08 2.26 2.72
C ARG A 41 14.29 3.07 3.75
N ILE A 42 12.97 3.09 3.65
CA ILE A 42 12.12 3.71 4.67
C ILE A 42 12.04 2.78 5.87
N HIS A 43 12.09 3.31 7.09
CA HIS A 43 11.85 2.48 8.27
C HIS A 43 10.34 2.43 8.54
N PRO A 44 9.62 1.32 8.25
CA PRO A 44 8.16 1.29 8.32
C PRO A 44 7.67 1.58 9.74
N LYS A 45 8.43 1.12 10.73
CA LYS A 45 8.18 1.40 12.14
C LYS A 45 8.20 2.89 12.46
N VAL A 46 9.11 3.64 11.85
CA VAL A 46 9.24 5.10 12.07
C VAL A 46 8.07 5.84 11.41
N LEU A 47 7.66 5.42 10.20
CA LEU A 47 6.48 5.97 9.52
C LEU A 47 5.20 5.71 10.32
N ALA A 48 5.00 4.48 10.80
CA ALA A 48 3.85 4.13 11.62
C ALA A 48 3.84 4.93 12.94
N THR A 49 4.99 5.03 13.61
CA THR A 49 5.12 5.83 14.84
C THR A 49 4.81 7.30 14.58
N ARG A 50 5.30 7.86 13.47
CA ARG A 50 5.00 9.24 13.07
C ARG A 50 3.52 9.43 12.77
N ALA A 51 2.88 8.49 12.08
CA ALA A 51 1.44 8.55 11.79
C ALA A 51 0.61 8.50 13.08
N VAL A 52 0.93 7.59 14.00
CA VAL A 52 0.29 7.50 15.31
C VAL A 52 0.52 8.77 16.12
N ASN A 53 1.74 9.32 16.15
CA ASN A 53 2.04 10.55 16.88
C ASN A 53 1.29 11.75 16.31
N LYS A 54 1.16 11.85 14.98
CA LYS A 54 0.37 12.88 14.31
C LYS A 54 -1.12 12.77 14.68
N ALA A 55 -1.67 11.54 14.65
CA ALA A 55 -3.04 11.31 15.10
C ALA A 55 -3.20 11.69 16.57
N LYS A 56 -2.28 11.27 17.46
CA LYS A 56 -2.26 11.63 18.88
C LYS A 56 -2.25 13.14 19.08
N SER A 57 -1.44 13.90 18.35
CA SER A 57 -1.42 15.37 18.47
C SER A 57 -2.73 16.06 18.06
N GLU A 58 -3.58 15.39 17.29
CA GLU A 58 -4.88 15.92 16.86
C GLU A 58 -6.02 15.50 17.79
N VAL A 59 -5.88 14.36 18.48
CA VAL A 59 -6.95 13.76 19.30
C VAL A 59 -6.72 13.87 20.81
N VAL A 60 -5.52 14.28 21.24
CA VAL A 60 -5.17 14.49 22.66
C VAL A 60 -5.29 15.97 22.98
N GLU A 61 -6.01 16.30 24.06
CA GLU A 61 -6.14 17.67 24.54
C GLU A 61 -4.90 18.15 25.31
N GLU A 62 -4.87 19.41 25.67
CA GLU A 62 -3.75 20.07 26.36
C GLU A 62 -3.44 19.47 27.75
N ASP A 63 -4.40 18.74 28.34
CA ASP A 63 -4.27 18.03 29.61
C ASP A 63 -3.79 16.57 29.49
N GLY A 64 -3.61 16.06 28.25
CA GLY A 64 -3.18 14.68 27.98
C GLY A 64 -4.29 13.63 27.89
N SER A 65 -5.57 14.03 28.04
CA SER A 65 -6.71 13.12 27.95
C SER A 65 -7.16 12.91 26.49
N PRO A 66 -7.38 11.67 26.03
CA PRO A 66 -8.02 11.42 24.73
C PRO A 66 -9.49 11.85 24.78
N LYS A 67 -9.95 12.62 23.78
CA LYS A 67 -11.34 13.12 23.75
C LYS A 67 -12.35 11.96 23.87
N PRO A 68 -13.31 12.00 24.79
CA PRO A 68 -14.21 10.87 25.07
C PRO A 68 -15.07 10.46 23.86
N GLU A 69 -15.42 11.38 22.96
CA GLU A 69 -16.11 11.05 21.71
C GLU A 69 -15.26 10.20 20.74
N ILE A 70 -13.93 10.36 20.77
CA ILE A 70 -12.99 9.63 19.88
C ILE A 70 -12.76 8.21 20.38
N ILE A 71 -12.81 7.96 21.69
CA ILE A 71 -12.63 6.62 22.26
C ILE A 71 -13.79 5.70 21.84
N ALA A 72 -15.03 6.20 21.90
CA ALA A 72 -16.21 5.44 21.47
C ALA A 72 -16.18 5.13 19.96
N LEU A 73 -15.79 6.09 19.13
CA LEU A 73 -15.69 5.91 17.68
C LEU A 73 -14.49 5.02 17.28
N GLY A 74 -13.36 5.16 17.95
CA GLY A 74 -12.14 4.39 17.70
C GLY A 74 -12.30 2.91 18.02
N ALA A 75 -13.00 2.56 19.10
CA ALA A 75 -13.31 1.18 19.46
C ALA A 75 -14.11 0.46 18.36
N GLY A 76 -15.11 1.14 17.78
CA GLY A 76 -15.90 0.58 16.67
C GLY A 76 -15.07 0.34 15.40
N ALA A 77 -14.20 1.29 15.05
CA ALA A 77 -13.34 1.17 13.86
C ALA A 77 -12.33 0.02 13.96
N VAL A 78 -11.67 -0.14 15.12
CA VAL A 78 -10.71 -1.24 15.34
C VAL A 78 -11.39 -2.61 15.24
N LEU A 79 -12.57 -2.75 15.86
CA LEU A 79 -13.36 -3.98 15.79
C LEU A 79 -13.83 -4.27 14.36
N GLY A 80 -14.27 -3.25 13.62
CA GLY A 80 -14.68 -3.38 12.23
C GLY A 80 -13.54 -3.85 11.30
N VAL A 81 -12.34 -3.26 11.44
CA VAL A 81 -11.16 -3.67 10.67
C VAL A 81 -10.72 -5.09 11.02
N ALA A 82 -10.71 -5.45 12.32
CA ALA A 82 -10.38 -6.81 12.74
C ALA A 82 -11.36 -7.84 12.16
N ALA A 83 -12.67 -7.54 12.18
CA ALA A 83 -13.69 -8.40 11.58
C ALA A 83 -13.52 -8.53 10.06
N LEU A 84 -13.14 -7.46 9.36
CA LEU A 84 -12.84 -7.49 7.93
C LEU A 84 -11.64 -8.39 7.61
N ILE A 85 -10.53 -8.24 8.34
CA ILE A 85 -9.33 -9.05 8.15
C ILE A 85 -9.63 -10.53 8.39
N VAL A 86 -10.31 -10.85 9.49
CA VAL A 86 -10.72 -12.24 9.81
C VAL A 86 -11.68 -12.77 8.74
N GLY A 87 -12.70 -12.01 8.36
CA GLY A 87 -13.68 -12.42 7.35
C GLY A 87 -13.08 -12.64 5.96
N LEU A 88 -12.11 -11.83 5.55
CA LEU A 88 -11.37 -12.00 4.31
C LEU A 88 -10.45 -13.23 4.34
N SER A 89 -9.82 -13.52 5.49
CA SER A 89 -8.95 -14.70 5.65
C SER A 89 -9.73 -16.03 5.66
N GLY A 90 -10.99 -16.02 6.10
CA GLY A 90 -11.88 -17.18 6.10
C GLY A 90 -12.37 -17.57 4.70
N ARG A 91 -12.50 -16.61 3.78
CA ARG A 91 -13.01 -16.84 2.42
C ARG A 91 -12.06 -17.65 1.54
N LYS A 92 -10.75 -17.71 1.86
CA LYS A 92 -9.74 -18.44 1.08
C LYS A 92 -9.67 -19.95 1.38
N ARG A 93 -10.51 -20.45 2.30
CA ARG A 93 -10.55 -21.87 2.72
C ARG A 93 -11.85 -22.61 2.37
N GLY A 94 -12.76 -21.99 1.63
CA GLY A 94 -13.99 -22.61 1.11
C GLY A 94 -13.89 -22.95 -0.36
#